data_AF-A0A3L7U3J2-F1
#
_entry.id   AF-A0A3L7U3J2-F1
#
_cell.length_a   1.000
_cell.length_b   1.000
_cell.length_c   1.000
_cell.angle_alpha   90.00
_cell.angle_beta   90.00
_cell.angle_gamma   90.00
#
_symmetry.space_group_name_H-M   'P 1'
#
loop_
_entity.id
_entity.type
_entity.pdbx_description
1 polymer ?
#
loop_
_entity_poly.entity_id
_entity_poly.type
_entity_poly.pdbx_seq_one_letter_code
_entity_poly.pdbx_strand_id
1 'polypeptide(L)'
;MRSYAMLVITRREGEEVVIGDPAAPLGIVRIASIKGDRVRIAFEFPREILVHRREIANQINSAEPGKDGNPIVGQIRPASGGETP
;
A
#
# COMPACT_ATOMS: atom_id res chain seq x y z
N MET A 1 -5.82 -25.75 -7.52
CA MET A 1 -6.80 -24.72 -7.94
C MET A 1 -7.11 -23.88 -6.71
N ARG A 2 -6.64 -22.63 -6.62
CA ARG A 2 -6.93 -21.79 -5.45
C ARG A 2 -8.35 -21.24 -5.59
N SER A 3 -9.26 -21.68 -4.75
CA SER A 3 -10.61 -21.12 -4.64
C SER A 3 -10.55 -19.83 -3.83
N TYR A 4 -11.01 -18.72 -4.41
CA TYR A 4 -11.21 -17.46 -3.71
C TYR A 4 -12.71 -17.28 -3.45
N ALA A 5 -13.10 -16.98 -2.21
CA ALA A 5 -14.45 -16.54 -1.89
C ALA A 5 -14.47 -15.00 -1.88
N MET A 6 -15.34 -14.39 -2.69
CA MET A 6 -15.51 -12.94 -2.72
C MET A 6 -16.59 -12.53 -1.70
N LEU A 7 -16.21 -11.77 -0.69
CA LEU A 7 -17.13 -11.14 0.24
C LEU A 7 -17.36 -9.68 -0.17
N VAL A 8 -18.62 -9.28 -0.27
CA VAL A 8 -19.01 -7.90 -0.57
C VAL A 8 -19.80 -7.33 0.61
N ILE A 9 -19.32 -6.23 1.17
CA ILE A 9 -19.96 -5.55 2.31
C ILE A 9 -19.89 -4.03 2.13
N THR A 10 -20.90 -3.33 2.63
CA THR A 10 -20.94 -1.86 2.63
C THR A 10 -20.42 -1.33 3.95
N ARG A 11 -19.45 -0.41 3.90
CA ARG A 11 -18.90 0.29 5.06
C ARG A 11 -19.07 1.81 4.92
N ARG A 12 -19.36 2.48 6.03
CA ARG A 12 -19.38 3.95 6.15
C ARG A 12 -18.02 4.48 6.59
N GLU A 13 -17.82 5.79 6.48
CA GLU A 13 -16.64 6.45 7.04
C GLU A 13 -16.48 6.14 8.54
N GLY A 14 -15.26 5.78 8.94
CA GLY A 14 -14.93 5.37 10.29
C GLY A 14 -15.17 3.88 10.58
N GLU A 15 -15.90 3.15 9.74
CA GLU A 15 -16.12 1.72 9.94
C GLU A 15 -14.94 0.85 9.49
N GLU A 16 -14.81 -0.29 10.15
CA GLU A 16 -13.68 -1.21 10.02
C GLU A 16 -14.12 -2.61 9.59
N VAL A 17 -13.18 -3.33 9.00
CA VAL A 17 -13.30 -4.73 8.58
C VAL A 17 -12.10 -5.48 9.12
N VAL A 18 -12.34 -6.46 9.97
CA VAL A 18 -11.31 -7.35 10.49
C VAL A 18 -11.08 -8.49 9.50
N ILE A 19 -9.82 -8.73 9.14
CA ILE A 19 -9.42 -9.78 8.20
C ILE A 19 -8.75 -10.91 9.01
N GLY A 20 -9.18 -12.15 8.79
CA GLY A 20 -8.68 -13.33 9.50
C GLY A 20 -9.54 -13.71 10.70
N ASP A 21 -8.92 -14.38 11.68
CA ASP A 21 -9.59 -14.81 12.91
C ASP A 21 -9.86 -13.60 13.82
N PRO A 22 -11.10 -13.37 14.29
CA PRO A 22 -11.38 -12.30 15.25
C PRO A 22 -10.57 -12.37 16.55
N ALA A 23 -10.14 -13.57 16.98
CA ALA A 23 -9.30 -13.76 18.17
C ALA A 23 -7.81 -13.46 17.89
N ALA A 24 -7.37 -13.55 16.63
CA ALA A 24 -6.01 -13.29 16.17
C ALA A 24 -6.03 -12.69 14.76
N PRO A 25 -6.38 -11.39 14.64
CA PRO A 25 -6.63 -10.77 13.34
C PRO A 25 -5.34 -10.66 12.52
N LEU A 26 -5.43 -10.99 11.23
CA LEU A 26 -4.33 -10.81 10.27
C LEU A 26 -4.13 -9.33 9.92
N GLY A 27 -5.20 -8.54 9.99
CA GLY A 27 -5.14 -7.10 9.84
C GLY A 27 -6.53 -6.47 9.81
N ILE A 28 -6.54 -5.14 9.79
CA ILE A 28 -7.74 -4.33 9.82
C ILE A 28 -7.75 -3.42 8.60
N VAL A 29 -8.89 -3.35 7.93
CA VAL A 29 -9.15 -2.41 6.84
C VAL A 29 -10.18 -1.40 7.33
N ARG A 30 -9.84 -0.11 7.27
CA ARG A 30 -10.71 0.97 7.73
C ARG A 30 -11.05 1.92 6.59
N ILE A 31 -12.31 2.36 6.54
CA ILE A 31 -12.69 3.49 5.69
C ILE A 31 -12.31 4.79 6.43
N ALA A 32 -11.19 5.38 6.04
CA ALA A 32 -10.64 6.55 6.72
C ALA A 32 -11.43 7.84 6.41
N SER A 33 -11.84 8.04 5.16
CA SER A 33 -12.66 9.19 4.76
C SER A 33 -13.37 8.93 3.43
N ILE A 34 -14.57 9.45 3.25
CA ILE A 34 -15.29 9.45 1.96
C ILE A 34 -15.47 10.90 1.51
N LYS A 35 -15.03 11.22 0.28
CA LYS A 35 -15.24 12.54 -0.34
C LYS A 35 -15.76 12.36 -1.76
N GLY A 36 -17.08 12.51 -1.91
CA GLY A 36 -17.75 12.23 -3.18
C GLY A 36 -17.62 10.74 -3.54
N ASP A 37 -17.06 10.46 -4.70
CA ASP A 37 -16.74 9.13 -5.21
C ASP A 37 -15.36 8.60 -4.74
N ARG A 38 -14.54 9.45 -4.11
CA ARG A 38 -13.21 9.08 -3.63
C ARG A 38 -13.25 8.56 -2.20
N VAL A 39 -12.65 7.40 -2.00
CA VAL A 39 -12.55 6.74 -0.69
C VAL A 39 -11.09 6.63 -0.28
N ARG A 40 -10.76 7.07 0.94
CA ARG A 40 -9.48 6.76 1.59
C ARG A 40 -9.65 5.51 2.43
N ILE A 41 -8.80 4.53 2.18
CA ILE A 41 -8.82 3.24 2.88
C ILE A 41 -7.48 3.11 3.60
N ALA A 42 -7.54 2.87 4.91
CA ALA A 42 -6.38 2.55 5.73
C ALA A 42 -6.26 1.03 5.86
N PHE A 43 -5.03 0.53 5.76
CA PHE A 43 -4.70 -0.87 5.91
C PHE A 43 -3.72 -0.98 7.07
N GLU A 44 -4.11 -1.69 8.13
CA GLU A 44 -3.30 -1.95 9.30
C GLU A 44 -2.98 -3.44 9.35
N PHE A 45 -1.76 -3.79 8.98
CA PHE A 45 -1.27 -5.16 8.92
C PHE A 45 0.12 -5.25 9.56
N PRO A 46 0.47 -6.40 10.17
CA PRO A 46 1.85 -6.69 10.56
C PRO A 46 2.83 -6.50 9.41
N ARG A 47 4.07 -6.10 9.72
CA ARG A 47 5.10 -5.76 8.71
C ARG A 47 5.47 -6.92 7.78
N GLU A 48 5.26 -8.15 8.21
CA GLU A 48 5.49 -9.36 7.43
C GLU A 48 4.48 -9.54 6.29
N ILE A 49 3.31 -8.89 6.37
CA ILE A 49 2.27 -8.94 5.35
C ILE A 49 2.43 -7.74 4.42
N LEU A 50 2.82 -8.03 3.17
CA LEU A 50 2.97 -7.00 2.15
C LEU A 50 1.59 -6.54 1.63
N VAL A 51 1.34 -5.23 1.66
CA VAL A 51 0.13 -4.61 1.12
C VAL A 51 0.50 -3.75 -0.08
N HIS A 52 -0.04 -4.10 -1.25
CA HIS A 52 0.24 -3.39 -2.50
C HIS A 52 -1.05 -2.96 -3.18
N ARG A 53 -0.98 -1.88 -3.96
CA ARG A 53 -2.04 -1.55 -4.93
C ARG A 53 -1.96 -2.52 -6.10
N ARG A 54 -3.11 -2.94 -6.64
CA ARG A 54 -3.19 -3.99 -7.68
C ARG A 54 -2.37 -3.62 -8.93
N GLU A 55 -2.41 -2.36 -9.32
CA GLU A 55 -1.68 -1.83 -10.47
C GLU A 55 -0.16 -1.89 -10.30
N ILE A 56 0.35 -1.90 -9.07
CA ILE A 56 1.78 -2.03 -8.76
C ILE A 56 2.18 -3.50 -8.60
N ALA A 57 1.29 -4.35 -8.08
CA ALA A 57 1.55 -5.78 -7.88
C ALA A 57 1.87 -6.54 -9.19
N ASN A 58 1.32 -6.11 -10.31
CA ASN A 58 1.59 -6.72 -11.62
C ASN A 58 3.01 -6.47 -12.13
N GLN A 59 3.67 -5.38 -11.71
CA GLN A 59 5.05 -5.09 -12.10
C GLN A 59 6.05 -5.88 -11.27
N ILE A 60 5.73 -6.14 -10.00
CA ILE A 60 6.60 -6.87 -9.07
C ILE A 60 6.65 -8.37 -9.44
N ASN A 61 5.57 -8.97 -9.93
CA ASN A 61 5.60 -10.37 -10.37
C ASN A 61 6.32 -10.61 -11.72
N SER A 62 6.61 -9.55 -12.48
CA SER A 62 7.42 -9.64 -13.71
C SER A 62 8.91 -9.33 -13.46
N ALA A 63 9.27 -8.94 -12.24
CA ALA A 63 10.64 -8.74 -11.81
C ALA A 63 10.98 -9.83 -10.80
N GLU A 64 11.78 -10.80 -11.21
CA GLU A 64 12.31 -11.81 -10.29
C GLU A 64 13.00 -11.12 -9.08
N PRO A 65 12.88 -11.69 -7.86
CA PRO A 65 13.63 -11.19 -6.72
C PRO A 65 15.11 -11.56 -6.89
N GLY A 66 15.86 -10.73 -7.61
CA GLY A 66 17.27 -10.99 -7.85
C GLY A 66 17.89 -10.23 -9.01
N LYS A 67 17.77 -8.91 -9.06
CA LYS A 67 18.79 -8.08 -9.70
C LYS A 67 18.78 -6.65 -9.19
N ASP A 68 19.93 -6.27 -8.66
CA ASP A 68 20.40 -4.94 -8.27
C ASP A 68 19.79 -3.76 -9.02
N GLY A 69 19.41 -2.73 -8.27
CA GLY A 69 19.03 -1.45 -8.86
C GLY A 69 18.35 -0.53 -7.86
N ASN A 70 19.07 -0.21 -6.78
CA ASN A 70 18.77 0.87 -5.84
C ASN A 70 17.99 2.04 -6.48
N PRO A 71 16.72 2.33 -6.13
CA PRO A 71 16.13 3.60 -6.48
C PRO A 71 16.63 4.60 -5.44
N ILE A 72 17.89 5.06 -5.59
CA ILE A 72 18.34 6.25 -4.88
C ILE A 72 17.42 7.37 -5.34
N VAL A 73 16.54 7.73 -4.42
CA VAL A 73 15.71 8.93 -4.40
C VAL A 73 16.59 10.12 -4.76
N GLY A 74 16.29 10.74 -5.91
CA GLY A 74 16.64 12.11 -6.25
C GLY A 74 18.13 12.46 -6.22
N GLN A 75 18.73 12.62 -7.40
CA GLN A 75 19.91 13.48 -7.54
C GLN A 75 19.56 14.90 -7.12
N ILE A 76 19.92 15.29 -5.90
CA ILE A 76 20.02 16.70 -5.52
C ILE A 76 21.22 17.26 -6.30
N ARG A 77 20.94 17.99 -7.38
CA ARG A 77 21.92 18.82 -8.06
C ARG A 77 22.43 19.86 -7.05
N PRO A 78 23.75 20.02 -6.85
CA PRO A 78 24.24 21.18 -6.15
C PRO A 78 23.89 22.41 -7.00
N ALA A 79 23.22 23.38 -6.40
CA ALA A 79 23.02 24.68 -7.02
C ALA A 79 24.40 25.31 -7.24
N SER A 80 24.85 25.35 -8.49
CA SER A 80 25.91 26.25 -8.91
C SER A 80 25.43 27.69 -8.75
N GLY A 81 26.13 28.48 -7.93
CA GLY A 81 25.94 29.93 -7.87
C GLY A 81 26.31 30.52 -6.51
N GLY A 82 27.52 31.06 -6.40
CA GLY A 82 27.99 31.76 -5.20
C GLY A 82 29.43 32.21 -5.36
N GLU A 83 29.67 33.11 -6.32
CA GLU A 83 30.86 33.97 -6.36
C GLU A 83 31.11 34.59 -4.98
N THR A 84 32.36 34.63 -4.53
CA THR A 84 32.78 35.42 -3.36
C THR A 84 34.30 35.64 -3.42
N PRO A 85 34.80 36.72 -2.83
CA PRO A 85 34.65 38.13 -3.19
C PRO A 85 35.83 38.67 -4.03
#